data_AF-A0A2Z5GAV2-F1
#
_entry.id   AF-A0A2Z5GAV2-F1
#
_cell.length_a   1.000
_cell.length_b   1.000
_cell.length_c   1.000
_cell.angle_alpha   90.00
_cell.angle_beta   90.00
_cell.angle_gamma   90.00
#
_symmetry.space_group_name_H-M   'P 1'
#
loop_
_entity.id
_entity.type
_entity.pdbx_description
1 polymer ?
#
loop_
_entity_poly.entity_id
_entity_poly.type
_entity_poly.pdbx_seq_one_letter_code
_entity_poly.pdbx_strand_id
1 'polypeptide(L)' 'MNIDNATETRESWRPLENAIGPALCKDFMWMGQAGTVQLYKHIDTRRYLLIDSATGAFYDQQRYPLSREAALAYALP' A
#
# COMPACT_ATOMS: atom_id res chain seq x y z
N MET A 1 13.92 -4.26 1.90
CA MET A 1 12.81 -4.67 2.78
C MET A 1 12.64 -6.18 2.65
N ASN A 2 12.60 -6.92 3.76
CA ASN A 2 12.27 -8.33 3.72
C ASN A 2 10.76 -8.44 3.69
N ILE A 3 10.22 -9.06 2.63
CA ILE A 3 8.80 -9.32 2.48
C ILE A 3 8.52 -10.68 3.08
N ASP A 4 7.47 -10.77 3.89
CA ASP A 4 7.02 -12.02 4.48
C ASP A 4 6.54 -12.97 3.38
N ASN A 5 6.69 -14.28 3.59
CA ASN A 5 6.06 -15.27 2.72
C ASN A 5 4.55 -15.32 3.03
N ALA A 6 3.82 -14.35 2.48
CA ALA A 6 2.40 -14.17 2.69
C ALA A 6 1.62 -14.39 1.39
N THR A 7 0.45 -15.00 1.52
CA THR A 7 -0.49 -15.14 0.40
C THR A 7 -1.41 -13.93 0.37
N GLU A 8 -1.72 -13.45 -0.84
CA GLU A 8 -2.70 -12.40 -1.05
C GLU A 8 -4.09 -12.84 -0.57
N THR A 9 -4.75 -12.02 0.25
CA THR A 9 -6.11 -12.28 0.76
C THR A 9 -6.99 -11.04 0.67
N ARG A 10 -8.29 -11.17 0.96
CA ARG A 10 -9.21 -10.03 1.03
C ARG A 10 -8.77 -8.96 2.04
N GLU A 11 -8.20 -9.38 3.17
CA GLU A 11 -7.70 -8.47 4.21
C GLU A 11 -6.46 -7.70 3.74
N SER A 12 -5.65 -8.28 2.84
CA SER A 12 -4.51 -7.61 2.22
C SER A 12 -4.94 -6.38 1.42
N TRP A 13 -6.18 -6.30 0.93
CA TRP A 13 -6.68 -5.16 0.15
C TRP A 13 -7.42 -4.11 0.97
N ARG A 14 -7.90 -4.48 2.17
CA ARG A 14 -8.71 -3.60 3.02
C ARG A 14 -8.02 -2.28 3.38
N PRO A 15 -6.71 -2.21 3.69
CA PRO A 15 -6.04 -0.94 3.94
C PRO A 15 -6.03 -0.01 2.71
N LEU A 16 -5.79 -0.56 1.52
CA LEU A 16 -5.82 0.23 0.29
C LEU A 16 -7.24 0.74 -0.01
N GLU A 17 -8.25 -0.12 0.10
CA GLU A 17 -9.65 0.28 -0.11
C GLU A 17 -10.10 1.40 0.82
N ASN A 18 -9.70 1.35 2.09
CA ASN A 18 -9.97 2.43 3.04
C ASN A 18 -9.23 3.72 2.66
N ALA A 19 -8.06 3.60 2.05
CA ALA A 19 -7.22 4.74 1.68
C ALA A 19 -7.72 5.46 0.41
N ILE A 20 -8.06 4.73 -0.65
CA ILE A 20 -8.35 5.30 -1.98
C ILE A 20 -9.73 4.93 -2.54
N GLY A 21 -10.49 4.11 -1.82
CA GLY A 21 -11.76 3.57 -2.30
C GLY A 21 -11.58 2.37 -3.24
N PRO A 22 -12.59 1.48 -3.33
CA PRO A 22 -12.49 0.23 -4.09
C PRO A 22 -12.32 0.45 -5.59
N ALA A 23 -12.85 1.55 -6.15
CA ALA A 23 -12.78 1.84 -7.58
C ALA A 23 -11.34 2.07 -8.09
N LEU A 24 -10.45 2.60 -7.25
CA LEU A 24 -9.05 2.88 -7.58
C LEU A 24 -8.11 1.73 -7.23
N CYS A 25 -8.56 0.74 -6.44
CA CYS A 25 -7.72 -0.41 -6.05
C CYS A 25 -7.28 -1.26 -7.25
N LYS A 26 -8.08 -1.29 -8.31
CA LYS A 26 -7.77 -2.03 -9.56
C LYS A 26 -6.51 -1.53 -10.27
N ASP A 27 -6.05 -0.32 -9.97
CA ASP A 27 -4.85 0.28 -10.57
C ASP A 27 -3.58 -0.11 -9.79
N PHE A 28 -3.73 -0.94 -8.76
CA PHE A 28 -2.64 -1.44 -7.91
C PHE A 28 -2.54 -2.96 -7.93
N MET A 29 -1.35 -3.45 -7.64
CA MET A 29 -1.06 -4.85 -7.34
C MET A 29 -0.58 -4.95 -5.89
N TRP A 30 -1.05 -5.96 -5.16
CA TRP A 30 -0.46 -6.31 -3.88
C TRP A 30 0.88 -7.02 -4.11
N MET A 31 1.92 -6.56 -3.42
CA MET A 31 3.29 -7.06 -3.60
C MET A 31 3.78 -7.89 -2.42
N GLY A 32 2.98 -8.00 -1.36
CA GLY A 32 3.36 -8.64 -0.12
C GLY A 32 3.07 -7.79 1.10
N GLN A 33 3.55 -8.27 2.24
CA GLN A 33 3.55 -7.53 3.51
C GLN A 33 4.91 -7.69 4.21
N ALA A 34 5.21 -6.83 5.17
CA ALA A 34 6.17 -7.18 6.21
C ALA A 34 5.70 -6.70 7.58
N GLY A 35 5.39 -7.66 8.45
CA GLY A 35 4.58 -7.40 9.64
C GLY A 35 3.18 -6.91 9.25
N THR A 36 2.74 -5.80 9.82
CA THR A 36 1.42 -5.19 9.52
C THR A 36 1.43 -4.30 8.28
N VAL A 37 2.61 -3.96 7.75
CA VAL A 37 2.73 -3.07 6.59
C VAL A 37 2.44 -3.85 5.31
N GLN A 38 1.36 -3.48 4.63
CA GLN A 38 1.00 -3.95 3.30
C GLN A 38 1.69 -3.11 2.23
N LEU A 39 2.13 -3.76 1.14
CA LEU A 39 2.80 -3.09 0.03
C LEU A 39 1.94 -3.20 -1.22
N TYR A 40 1.64 -2.04 -1.79
CA TYR A 40 0.94 -1.96 -3.06
C TYR A 40 1.82 -1.27 -4.09
N LYS A 41 1.71 -1.70 -5.33
CA LYS A 41 2.41 -1.11 -6.46
C LYS A 41 1.42 -0.70 -7.51
N HIS A 42 1.43 0.59 -7.87
CA HIS A 42 0.64 1.08 -8.99
C HIS A 42 1.07 0.37 -10.29
N ILE A 43 0.11 -0.11 -11.07
CA ILE A 43 0.37 -0.93 -12.25
C ILE A 43 1.15 -0.15 -13.31
N ASP A 44 0.70 1.07 -13.64
CA ASP A 44 1.32 1.89 -14.69
C ASP A 44 2.59 2.60 -14.22
N THR A 45 2.50 3.41 -13.17
CA THR A 45 3.62 4.26 -12.72
C THR A 45 4.71 3.47 -11.99
N ARG A 46 4.44 2.22 -11.61
CA ARG A 46 5.32 1.36 -10.81
C ARG A 46 5.66 1.93 -9.42
N ARG A 47 5.01 3.02 -9.00
CA ARG A 47 5.21 3.65 -7.70
C ARG A 47 4.58 2.79 -6.61
N TYR A 48 5.18 2.83 -5.43
CA TYR A 48 4.76 2.03 -4.29
C TYR A 48 4.01 2.87 -3.28
N LEU A 49 3.01 2.24 -2.67
CA LEU A 49 2.25 2.76 -1.56
C LEU A 49 2.33 1.73 -0.43
N LEU A 50 2.89 2.12 0.71
CA LEU A 50 2.98 1.27 1.89
C LEU A 50 1.99 1.74 2.93
N ILE A 51 1.16 0.85 3.44
CA ILE A 51 0.11 1.15 4.41
C ILE A 51 0.20 0.14 5.56
N ASP A 52 0.32 0.62 6.79
CA ASP A 52 0.20 -0.22 7.98
C ASP A 52 -1.27 -0.54 8.25
N SER A 53 -1.62 -1.82 8.17
CA SER A 53 -3.01 -2.28 8.35
C SER A 53 -3.52 -2.11 9.78
N ALA A 54 -2.64 -2.01 10.77
CA ALA A 54 -3.02 -1.82 12.17
C ALA A 54 -3.32 -0.37 12.53
N THR A 55 -2.60 0.58 11.91
CA THR A 55 -2.66 2.01 12.26
C THR A 55 -3.26 2.89 11.17
N GLY A 56 -3.28 2.42 9.92
CA GLY A 56 -3.59 3.24 8.74
C GLY A 56 -2.48 4.22 8.35
N ALA A 57 -1.30 4.13 8.98
CA ALA A 57 -0.17 5.00 8.67
C ALA A 57 0.42 4.68 7.29
N PHE A 58 0.89 5.72 6.61
CA PHE A 58 1.50 5.62 5.29
C PHE A 58 3.02 5.75 5.38
N TYR A 59 3.70 5.05 4.49
CA TYR A 59 5.16 5.07 4.42
C TYR A 59 5.63 5.12 2.98
N ASP A 60 6.86 5.61 2.78
CA ASP A 60 7.59 5.39 1.54
C ASP A 60 8.24 3.99 1.51
N GLN A 61 8.94 3.67 0.41
CA GLN A 61 9.66 2.39 0.26
C GLN A 61 10.80 2.19 1.28
N GLN A 62 11.28 3.27 1.90
CA GLN A 62 12.33 3.26 2.91
C GLN A 62 11.75 3.19 4.34
N ARG A 63 10.42 3.07 4.48
CA ARG A 63 9.66 3.09 5.74
C ARG A 63 9.72 4.42 6.50
N TYR A 64 9.98 5.52 5.80
CA TYR A 64 9.77 6.83 6.40
C TYR A 64 8.28 7.15 6.42
N PRO A 65 7.73 7.59 7.57
CA PRO A 65 6.33 8.01 7.66
C PRO A 65 6.03 9.13 6.68
N LEU A 66 4.92 9.01 5.97
CA LEU A 66 4.37 10.03 5.10
C LEU A 66 2.98 10.42 5.58
N SER A 67 2.57 11.66 5.33
CA SER A 67 1.15 11.99 5.42
C SER A 67 0.38 11.20 4.35
N ARG A 68 -0.91 10.93 4.63
CA ARG A 68 -1.79 10.30 3.65
C ARG A 68 -1.79 11.06 2.33
N GLU A 69 -1.88 12.38 2.38
CA GLU A 69 -1.94 13.24 1.20
C GLU A 69 -0.65 13.13 0.36
N ALA A 70 0.53 13.16 1.00
CA ALA A 70 1.81 13.04 0.30
C ALA A 70 2.00 11.64 -0.31
N ALA A 71 1.62 10.59 0.43
CA ALA A 71 1.71 9.21 -0.05
C ALA A 71 0.79 8.97 -1.26
N LEU A 72 -0.43 9.49 -1.20
CA LEU A 72 -1.41 9.37 -2.29
C LEU A 72 -1.02 10.23 -3.50
N ALA A 73 -0.58 11.47 -3.30
CA ALA A 73 -0.12 12.34 -4.39
C ALA A 73 1.13 11.78 -5.10
N TYR A 74 1.95 11.01 -4.39
CA TYR A 74 3.05 10.28 -5.01
C TYR A 74 2.55 9.03 -5.75
N ALA A 75 1.71 8.20 -5.13
CA ALA A 75 1.34 6.90 -5.68
C ALA A 75 0.29 6.96 -6.81
N LEU A 76 -0.59 7.97 -6.79
CA LEU A 76 -1.59 8.22 -7.82
C LEU A 76 -1.02 9.21 -8.86
N PRO A 77 -1.20 8.94 -10.17
CA PRO A 77 -0.78 9.86 -11.23
C PRO A 77 -1.59 11.16 -11.28
#